data_AF-A0A960PE85-F1
#
_entry.id   AF-A0A960PE85-F1
#
_cell.length_a   1.000
_cell.length_b   1.000
_cell.length_c   1.000
_cell.angle_alpha   90.00
_cell.angle_beta   90.00
_cell.angle_gamma   90.00
#
_symmetry.space_group_name_H-M   'P 1'
#
loop_
_entity.id
_entity.type
_entity.pdbx_description
1 polymer ?
#
loop_
_entity_poly.entity_id
_entity_poly.type
_entity_poly.pdbx_seq_one_letter_code
_entity_poly.pdbx_strand_id
1 'polypeptide(L)'
;AAGYLYPSLTPKPLSVRAENISPVLPGPGATPVRRNRSKRSAPRPAKYTEFPHGLKAHGLSCNSCHKFPSANWKTVKRKDAAFPDITDFPQHESCLKCHRQQFFKGNPPKICSVCHIDPGPRNSLRFPFPNPREIFDASPKSKDHVSDFQMMFPHDKHIDFISRREAPNPVFRNAGFRKRGKAEESCGVCHQTYLPQGEGNDEFVTKPPEDLGDRFWLKKGTFKSVPVSHAKCFECHSTDTGILPEPSNCAACHKLQVPLEKTDFDPKIAAAMKINDRMILNEWRKRDSSAKFRHEFSSHSDLECASCHNVLKMNTLDAATKKVSVTSCNMCHITATADDGGILNYEVDERKKDTKFECVKCHLAFGKLPVPDSHLKAIAAAQ
;
A
#
# COMPACT_ATOMS: atom_id res chain seq x y z
N ALA A 1 -65.54 -4.41 -2.55
CA ALA A 1 -65.17 -5.63 -1.82
C ALA A 1 -63.64 -5.69 -1.74
N ALA A 2 -63.09 -5.92 -0.53
CA ALA A 2 -61.67 -5.94 -0.13
C ALA A 2 -60.92 -4.59 -0.23
N GLY A 3 -60.57 -3.85 0.83
CA GLY A 3 -60.64 -4.10 2.28
C GLY A 3 -59.30 -4.59 2.84
N TYR A 4 -58.35 -3.68 3.11
CA TYR A 4 -57.28 -3.91 4.09
C TYR A 4 -56.93 -2.62 4.83
N LEU A 5 -57.11 -2.69 6.15
CA LEU A 5 -57.01 -1.65 7.15
C LEU A 5 -55.56 -1.53 7.66
N TYR A 6 -55.07 -0.31 7.82
CA TYR A 6 -53.87 0.00 8.60
C TYR A 6 -54.21 0.06 10.10
N PRO A 7 -53.45 -0.59 11.00
CA PRO A 7 -53.67 -0.43 12.43
C PRO A 7 -53.00 0.85 12.95
N SER A 8 -53.83 1.68 13.57
CA SER A 8 -53.49 2.86 14.36
C SER A 8 -52.82 2.44 15.68
N LEU A 9 -51.63 2.98 15.97
CA LEU A 9 -50.93 2.80 17.24
C LEU A 9 -51.34 3.93 18.20
N THR A 10 -52.19 3.61 19.17
CA THR A 10 -52.49 4.47 20.31
C THR A 10 -51.52 4.21 21.48
N PRO A 11 -51.14 5.23 22.26
CA PRO A 11 -50.23 5.07 23.39
C PRO A 11 -50.92 4.46 24.62
N LYS A 12 -50.29 3.45 25.23
CA LYS A 12 -50.74 2.84 26.49
C LYS A 12 -50.53 3.80 27.67
N PRO A 13 -51.49 3.92 28.61
CA PRO A 13 -51.31 4.66 29.85
C PRO A 13 -50.48 3.86 30.87
N LEU A 14 -49.61 4.55 31.59
CA LEU A 14 -48.87 4.05 32.75
C LEU A 14 -49.85 3.88 33.93
N SER A 15 -50.13 2.64 34.29
CA SER A 15 -50.85 2.27 35.52
C SER A 15 -49.86 2.29 36.69
N VAL A 16 -50.11 3.21 37.63
CA VAL A 16 -49.47 3.30 38.93
C VAL A 16 -50.16 2.29 39.85
N ARG A 17 -49.43 1.25 40.28
CA ARG A 17 -49.85 0.42 41.42
C ARG A 17 -48.90 0.68 42.58
N ALA A 18 -49.47 1.28 43.63
CA ALA A 18 -48.91 1.35 44.95
C ALA A 18 -49.05 -0.03 45.61
N GLU A 19 -47.93 -0.58 46.09
CA GLU A 19 -47.96 -1.72 47.02
C GLU A 19 -47.12 -1.41 48.26
N ASN A 20 -47.88 -1.28 49.34
CA ASN A 20 -47.63 -1.54 50.75
C ASN A 20 -46.19 -1.71 51.27
N ILE A 21 -45.87 -0.78 52.16
CA ILE A 21 -44.76 -0.77 53.10
C ILE A 21 -45.12 -1.68 54.28
N SER A 22 -44.21 -2.57 54.67
CA SER A 22 -44.13 -3.13 56.02
C SER A 22 -42.67 -3.11 56.49
N PRO A 23 -42.41 -2.81 57.78
CA PRO A 23 -41.08 -2.42 58.24
C PRO A 23 -40.21 -3.65 58.55
N VAL A 24 -39.06 -3.74 57.89
CA VAL A 24 -37.99 -4.68 58.26
C VAL A 24 -36.99 -3.94 59.15
N LEU A 25 -36.72 -4.53 60.31
CA LEU A 25 -35.78 -4.06 61.33
C LEU A 25 -34.35 -3.91 60.78
N PRO A 26 -33.55 -2.94 61.27
CA PRO A 26 -32.18 -2.75 60.79
C PRO A 26 -31.23 -3.82 61.33
N GLY A 27 -30.69 -4.64 60.43
CA GLY A 27 -29.51 -5.47 60.69
C GLY A 27 -28.21 -4.65 60.67
N PRO A 28 -27.12 -5.11 61.31
CA PRO A 28 -25.94 -4.31 61.58
C PRO A 28 -25.04 -4.12 60.34
N GLY A 29 -24.67 -2.87 60.09
CA GLY A 29 -23.36 -2.46 59.56
C GLY A 29 -22.83 -3.12 58.29
N ALA A 30 -23.41 -2.83 57.13
CA ALA A 30 -22.73 -3.06 55.85
C ALA A 30 -21.74 -1.91 55.56
N THR A 31 -20.45 -2.23 55.59
CA THR A 31 -19.34 -1.36 55.14
C THR A 31 -19.58 -0.81 53.73
N PRO A 32 -19.28 0.47 53.44
CA PRO A 32 -19.49 1.05 52.12
C PRO A 32 -18.55 0.41 51.09
N VAL A 33 -19.13 -0.33 50.14
CA VAL A 33 -18.42 -0.82 48.96
C VAL A 33 -18.00 0.38 48.13
N ARG A 34 -16.72 0.72 48.21
CA ARG A 34 -16.07 1.76 47.41
C ARG A 34 -16.14 1.35 45.94
N ARG A 35 -17.16 1.85 45.21
CA ARG A 35 -17.24 1.73 43.75
C ARG A 35 -15.95 2.29 43.16
N ASN A 36 -15.06 1.41 42.72
CA ASN A 36 -13.90 1.76 41.92
C ASN A 36 -14.39 2.37 40.62
N ARG A 37 -14.47 3.71 40.62
CA ARG A 37 -14.69 4.52 39.43
C ARG A 37 -13.49 4.24 38.52
N SER A 38 -13.68 3.34 37.55
CA SER A 38 -12.74 3.10 36.47
C SER A 38 -12.24 4.47 35.99
N LYS A 39 -10.94 4.74 36.19
CA LYS A 39 -10.28 5.94 35.69
C LYS A 39 -10.43 5.88 34.18
N ARG A 40 -11.46 6.55 33.65
CA ARG A 40 -11.55 6.92 32.24
C ARG A 40 -10.23 7.61 31.92
N SER A 41 -9.39 6.96 31.15
CA SER A 41 -8.14 7.53 30.67
C SER A 41 -8.47 8.88 30.05
N ALA A 42 -7.80 9.93 30.53
CA ALA A 42 -7.95 11.25 29.95
C ALA A 42 -7.70 11.16 28.43
N PRO A 43 -8.51 11.83 27.58
CA PRO A 43 -8.26 11.86 26.16
C PRO A 43 -6.83 12.34 25.92
N ARG A 44 -6.05 11.59 25.14
CA ARG A 44 -4.72 12.04 24.74
C ARG A 44 -4.88 13.42 24.07
N PRO A 45 -4.04 14.41 24.42
CA PRO A 45 -4.15 15.74 23.83
C PRO A 45 -4.02 15.64 22.31
N ALA A 46 -4.93 16.30 21.59
CA ALA A 46 -4.94 16.31 20.15
C ALA A 46 -3.61 16.89 19.62
N LYS A 47 -2.95 16.15 18.71
CA LYS A 47 -1.78 16.61 17.99
C LYS A 47 -2.25 17.40 16.77
N TYR A 48 -2.12 18.72 16.80
CA TYR A 48 -2.47 19.59 15.67
C TYR A 48 -1.32 19.82 14.69
N THR A 49 -0.20 19.13 14.87
CA THR A 49 0.95 19.17 13.97
C THR A 49 0.86 18.12 12.85
N GLU A 50 -0.16 17.28 12.89
CA GLU A 50 -0.40 16.17 11.96
C GLU A 50 -1.88 16.22 11.52
N PHE A 51 -2.17 15.77 10.30
CA PHE A 51 -3.53 15.64 9.79
C PHE A 51 -3.76 14.23 9.23
N PRO A 52 -4.12 13.26 10.09
CA PRO A 52 -4.37 11.89 9.64
C PRO A 52 -5.77 11.77 9.01
N HIS A 53 -5.86 11.31 7.77
CA HIS A 53 -7.13 11.06 7.07
C HIS A 53 -7.91 9.88 7.66
N GLY A 54 -7.22 8.97 8.37
CA GLY A 54 -7.84 7.82 9.03
C GLY A 54 -8.74 8.15 10.23
N LEU A 55 -8.73 9.40 10.72
CA LEU A 55 -9.67 9.82 11.75
C LEU A 55 -11.08 9.93 11.16
N LYS A 56 -12.07 9.38 11.86
CA LYS A 56 -13.49 9.44 11.43
C LYS A 56 -13.95 10.86 11.07
N ALA A 57 -13.50 11.87 11.82
CA ALA A 57 -13.84 13.27 11.57
C ALA A 57 -13.20 13.85 10.28
N HIS A 58 -12.13 13.24 9.78
CA HIS A 58 -11.45 13.64 8.54
C HIS A 58 -11.85 12.78 7.33
N GLY A 59 -12.65 11.73 7.54
CA GLY A 59 -13.19 10.86 6.48
C GLY A 59 -14.31 11.51 5.64
N LEU A 60 -14.15 12.78 5.30
CA LEU A 60 -15.03 13.52 4.40
C LEU A 60 -14.71 13.20 2.94
N SER A 61 -15.58 13.63 2.02
CA SER A 61 -15.27 13.55 0.59
C SER A 61 -14.03 14.39 0.27
N CYS A 62 -13.16 13.89 -0.62
CA CYS A 62 -11.89 14.54 -0.95
C CYS A 62 -12.08 16.00 -1.40
N ASN A 63 -13.13 16.25 -2.19
CA ASN A 63 -13.49 17.57 -2.71
C ASN A 63 -14.02 18.55 -1.64
N SER A 64 -14.34 18.09 -0.43
CA SER A 64 -14.69 18.98 0.68
C SER A 64 -13.48 19.81 1.15
N CYS A 65 -12.27 19.30 0.92
CA CYS A 65 -11.02 19.93 1.34
C CYS A 65 -10.08 20.27 0.17
N HIS A 66 -9.94 19.35 -0.79
CA HIS A 66 -9.04 19.50 -1.94
C HIS A 66 -9.80 19.98 -3.17
N LYS A 67 -9.32 21.04 -3.81
CA LYS A 67 -9.90 21.54 -5.06
C LYS A 67 -9.25 20.82 -6.26
N PHE A 68 -10.08 20.16 -7.06
CA PHE A 68 -9.67 19.55 -8.32
C PHE A 68 -10.11 20.42 -9.53
N PRO A 69 -9.19 20.72 -10.47
CA PRO A 69 -7.74 20.63 -10.30
C PRO A 69 -7.22 21.76 -9.38
N SER A 70 -6.01 21.60 -8.83
CA SER A 70 -5.37 22.63 -7.99
C SER A 70 -4.94 23.84 -8.80
N ALA A 71 -4.99 25.06 -8.26
CA ALA A 71 -4.74 26.29 -9.03
C ALA A 71 -3.38 26.32 -9.77
N ASN A 72 -2.37 25.63 -9.23
CA ASN A 72 -1.01 25.53 -9.76
C ASN A 72 -0.79 24.31 -10.69
N TRP A 73 -1.82 23.53 -11.05
CA TRP A 73 -1.63 22.29 -11.84
C TRP A 73 -0.88 22.52 -13.17
N LYS A 74 -1.09 23.69 -13.81
CA LYS A 74 -0.44 24.07 -15.07
C LYS A 74 1.03 24.47 -14.93
N THR A 75 1.47 24.84 -13.73
CA THR A 75 2.81 25.38 -13.48
C THR A 75 3.73 24.40 -12.79
N VAL A 76 3.17 23.41 -12.09
CA VAL A 76 3.94 22.39 -11.35
C VAL A 76 4.52 21.31 -12.26
N LYS A 77 3.84 20.97 -13.36
CA LYS A 77 4.36 20.08 -14.41
C LYS A 77 4.79 20.91 -15.63
N ARG A 78 5.78 20.42 -16.38
CA ARG A 78 6.21 21.04 -17.65
C ARG A 78 5.02 21.08 -18.61
N LYS A 79 4.94 22.12 -19.45
CA LYS A 79 3.74 22.50 -20.21
C LYS A 79 3.02 21.33 -20.89
N ASP A 80 3.75 20.54 -21.67
CA ASP A 80 3.28 19.38 -22.44
C ASP A 80 2.91 18.17 -21.56
N ALA A 81 3.46 18.08 -20.35
CA ALA A 81 3.16 17.06 -19.36
C ALA A 81 2.08 17.48 -18.34
N ALA A 82 1.53 18.69 -18.46
CA ALA A 82 0.54 19.21 -17.53
C ALA A 82 -0.86 18.68 -17.84
N PHE A 83 -1.52 18.12 -16.83
CA PHE A 83 -2.91 17.67 -16.88
C PHE A 83 -3.64 18.07 -15.59
N PRO A 84 -4.98 18.21 -15.60
CA PRO A 84 -5.76 18.53 -14.41
C PRO A 84 -5.47 17.53 -13.27
N ASP A 85 -4.97 18.03 -12.14
CA ASP A 85 -4.56 17.18 -11.01
C ASP A 85 -4.60 17.93 -9.67
N ILE A 86 -4.55 17.20 -8.55
CA ILE A 86 -4.29 17.75 -7.21
C ILE A 86 -2.78 17.88 -7.02
N THR A 87 -2.28 19.11 -6.99
CA THR A 87 -0.84 19.41 -6.87
C THR A 87 -0.52 20.41 -5.75
N ASP A 88 -1.49 20.67 -4.87
CA ASP A 88 -1.32 21.55 -3.73
C ASP A 88 -2.16 21.11 -2.52
N PHE A 89 -1.79 21.64 -1.36
CA PHE A 89 -2.55 21.51 -0.13
C PHE A 89 -3.94 22.16 -0.24
N PRO A 90 -4.90 21.74 0.61
CA PRO A 90 -6.14 22.47 0.83
C PRO A 90 -5.88 23.94 1.15
N GLN A 91 -6.78 24.81 0.70
CA GLN A 91 -6.77 26.22 1.09
C GLN A 91 -7.23 26.37 2.55
N HIS A 92 -6.86 27.48 3.20
CA HIS A 92 -7.17 27.72 4.60
C HIS A 92 -8.67 27.63 4.92
N GLU A 93 -9.53 28.03 3.97
CA GLU A 93 -10.98 27.95 4.08
C GLU A 93 -11.46 26.52 4.37
N SER A 94 -10.77 25.50 3.85
CA SER A 94 -11.09 24.10 4.11
C SER A 94 -10.95 23.75 5.59
N CYS A 95 -9.88 24.24 6.24
CA CYS A 95 -9.66 24.02 7.67
C CYS A 95 -10.55 24.92 8.54
N LEU A 96 -10.76 26.17 8.13
CA LEU A 96 -11.50 27.17 8.91
C LEU A 96 -12.97 26.79 9.16
N LYS A 97 -13.56 25.94 8.31
CA LYS A 97 -14.92 25.42 8.51
C LYS A 97 -15.08 24.63 9.81
N CYS A 98 -14.04 23.96 10.28
CA CYS A 98 -14.09 23.08 11.47
C CYS A 98 -13.07 23.47 12.55
N HIS A 99 -11.92 24.01 12.17
CA HIS A 99 -10.77 24.27 13.05
C HIS A 99 -10.53 25.76 13.32
N ARG A 100 -11.55 26.61 13.19
CA ARG A 100 -11.41 28.08 13.35
C ARG A 100 -10.67 28.46 14.64
N GLN A 101 -11.02 27.87 15.77
CA GLN A 101 -10.38 28.17 17.04
C GLN A 101 -8.89 27.77 17.05
N GLN A 102 -8.55 26.61 16.52
CA GLN A 102 -7.16 26.14 16.45
C GLN A 102 -6.34 26.95 15.45
N PHE A 103 -6.97 27.45 14.38
CA PHE A 103 -6.34 28.27 13.34
C PHE A 103 -5.87 29.63 13.85
N PHE A 104 -6.47 30.16 14.92
CA PHE A 104 -6.10 31.45 15.50
C PHE A 104 -5.49 31.33 16.91
N LYS A 105 -5.18 30.10 17.38
CA LYS A 105 -4.65 29.87 18.73
C LYS A 105 -3.15 29.56 18.72
N GLY A 106 -2.38 30.41 19.41
CA GLY A 106 -0.92 30.32 19.51
C GLY A 106 -0.20 31.20 18.48
N ASN A 107 1.12 31.34 18.62
CA ASN A 107 1.94 32.16 17.73
C ASN A 107 3.29 31.46 17.42
N PRO A 108 3.47 30.84 16.24
CA PRO A 108 2.43 30.58 15.24
C PRO A 108 1.47 29.45 15.71
N PRO A 109 0.22 29.41 15.20
CA PRO A 109 -0.71 28.33 15.50
C PRO A 109 -0.17 26.96 15.07
N LYS A 110 -0.27 25.94 15.93
CA LYS A 110 0.28 24.59 15.66
C LYS A 110 -0.30 23.95 14.40
N ILE A 111 -1.55 24.25 14.06
CA ILE A 111 -2.20 23.73 12.85
C ILE A 111 -1.51 24.19 11.56
N CYS A 112 -0.83 25.33 11.59
CA CYS A 112 -0.10 25.82 10.42
C CYS A 112 1.08 24.90 10.05
N SER A 113 1.65 24.17 11.03
CA SER A 113 2.76 23.24 10.76
C SER A 113 2.35 21.97 10.00
N VAL A 114 1.06 21.77 9.76
CA VAL A 114 0.58 20.69 8.86
C VAL A 114 1.10 20.91 7.44
N CYS A 115 1.11 22.18 6.98
CA CYS A 115 1.49 22.55 5.62
C CYS A 115 2.76 23.41 5.55
N HIS A 116 3.03 24.23 6.57
CA HIS A 116 4.14 25.17 6.57
C HIS A 116 5.37 24.63 7.28
N ILE A 117 6.54 24.91 6.70
CA ILE A 117 7.85 24.74 7.34
C ILE A 117 8.03 25.87 8.37
N ASP A 118 7.73 27.10 7.94
CA ASP A 118 7.74 28.30 8.75
C ASP A 118 6.41 29.03 8.54
N PRO A 119 5.51 29.08 9.54
CA PRO A 119 4.19 29.71 9.41
C PRO A 119 4.16 31.19 9.82
N GLY A 120 5.22 31.94 9.53
CA GLY A 120 5.33 33.36 9.86
C GLY A 120 4.69 34.31 8.82
N PRO A 121 4.35 35.55 9.21
CA PRO A 121 3.87 36.56 8.26
C PRO A 121 4.94 37.00 7.25
N ARG A 122 6.22 36.80 7.58
CA ARG A 122 7.37 37.15 6.73
C ARG A 122 7.90 35.99 5.89
N ASN A 123 7.58 34.76 6.30
CA ASN A 123 8.02 33.55 5.64
C ASN A 123 6.87 32.55 5.77
N SER A 124 6.23 32.24 4.65
CA SER A 124 5.10 31.31 4.56
C SER A 124 5.49 30.04 3.80
N LEU A 125 6.77 29.68 3.81
CA LEU A 125 7.28 28.53 3.09
C LEU A 125 6.52 27.26 3.49
N ARG A 126 6.02 26.56 2.46
CA ARG A 126 5.29 25.30 2.62
C ARG A 126 6.22 24.12 2.38
N PHE A 127 5.88 23.01 3.01
CA PHE A 127 6.39 21.73 2.57
C PHE A 127 5.97 21.47 1.11
N PRO A 128 6.73 20.69 0.33
CA PRO A 128 6.25 20.24 -0.97
C PRO A 128 5.03 19.34 -0.78
N PHE A 129 4.05 19.48 -1.67
CA PHE A 129 2.89 18.60 -1.71
C PHE A 129 3.31 17.24 -2.29
N PRO A 130 2.79 16.09 -1.80
CA PRO A 130 3.19 14.76 -2.26
C PRO A 130 3.05 14.45 -3.76
N ASN A 131 2.27 15.24 -4.49
CA ASN A 131 2.08 15.11 -5.93
C ASN A 131 2.46 16.44 -6.64
N PRO A 132 3.31 16.46 -7.67
CA PRO A 132 3.95 15.34 -8.35
C PRO A 132 5.04 14.68 -7.48
N ARG A 133 5.11 13.36 -7.57
CA ARG A 133 6.00 12.55 -6.74
C ARG A 133 7.47 12.86 -6.99
N GLU A 134 7.85 13.21 -8.21
CA GLU A 134 9.23 13.52 -8.58
C GLU A 134 9.77 14.72 -7.80
N ILE A 135 8.94 15.73 -7.57
CA ILE A 135 9.32 16.92 -6.77
C ILE A 135 9.31 16.57 -5.28
N PHE A 136 8.30 15.83 -4.82
CA PHE A 136 8.17 15.48 -3.42
C PHE A 136 9.30 14.57 -2.94
N ASP A 137 9.61 13.51 -3.69
CA ASP A 137 10.59 12.49 -3.31
C ASP A 137 12.00 13.06 -3.22
N ALA A 138 12.33 14.12 -3.97
CA ALA A 138 13.59 14.86 -3.85
C ALA A 138 13.71 15.71 -2.58
N SER A 139 12.61 15.93 -1.85
CA SER A 139 12.59 16.79 -0.67
C SER A 139 13.01 16.08 0.61
N PRO A 140 13.50 16.80 1.64
CA PRO A 140 13.75 16.20 2.95
C PRO A 140 12.51 15.57 3.61
N LYS A 141 11.31 16.07 3.30
CA LYS A 141 10.05 15.57 3.88
C LYS A 141 9.70 14.16 3.40
N SER A 142 10.15 13.75 2.21
CA SER A 142 9.79 12.44 1.66
C SER A 142 10.41 11.26 2.41
N LYS A 143 11.56 11.46 3.07
CA LYS A 143 12.38 10.40 3.68
C LYS A 143 11.56 9.48 4.59
N ASP A 144 10.74 10.07 5.44
CA ASP A 144 9.90 9.34 6.41
C ASP A 144 8.41 9.44 6.09
N HIS A 145 8.04 10.03 4.95
CA HIS A 145 6.64 10.21 4.59
C HIS A 145 5.99 8.89 4.20
N VAL A 146 4.94 8.52 4.93
CA VAL A 146 4.01 7.46 4.56
C VAL A 146 2.69 8.12 4.22
N SER A 147 2.17 7.83 3.02
CA SER A 147 0.85 8.29 2.61
C SER A 147 -0.23 7.61 3.47
N ASP A 148 -1.26 8.38 3.85
CA ASP A 148 -2.47 7.83 4.48
C ASP A 148 -3.30 6.99 3.50
N PHE A 149 -3.03 7.10 2.20
CA PHE A 149 -3.77 6.43 1.14
C PHE A 149 -2.89 5.47 0.33
N GLN A 150 -3.50 4.39 -0.13
CA GLN A 150 -3.00 3.50 -1.16
C GLN A 150 -3.93 3.52 -2.37
N MET A 151 -3.34 3.30 -3.55
CA MET A 151 -4.08 3.14 -4.78
C MET A 151 -4.75 1.76 -4.82
N MET A 152 -5.98 1.73 -5.31
CA MET A 152 -6.77 0.57 -5.67
C MET A 152 -6.64 0.35 -7.17
N PHE A 153 -5.94 -0.71 -7.54
CA PHE A 153 -5.74 -1.10 -8.92
C PHE A 153 -5.96 -2.61 -9.05
N PRO A 154 -7.20 -3.02 -9.36
CA PRO A 154 -7.54 -4.42 -9.58
C PRO A 154 -7.11 -4.82 -11.01
N HIS A 155 -6.18 -5.76 -11.13
CA HIS A 155 -5.59 -6.12 -12.43
C HIS A 155 -6.59 -6.81 -13.36
N ASP A 156 -7.54 -7.58 -12.84
CA ASP A 156 -8.61 -8.23 -13.62
C ASP A 156 -9.44 -7.25 -14.46
N LYS A 157 -9.55 -5.99 -14.02
CA LYS A 157 -10.24 -4.93 -14.78
C LYS A 157 -9.40 -4.32 -15.89
N HIS A 158 -8.08 -4.47 -15.85
CA HIS A 158 -7.16 -3.78 -16.75
C HIS A 158 -6.55 -4.71 -17.80
N ILE A 159 -6.25 -5.96 -17.45
CA ILE A 159 -5.52 -6.86 -18.36
C ILE A 159 -6.26 -7.11 -19.68
N ASP A 160 -7.58 -7.30 -19.65
CA ASP A 160 -8.37 -7.60 -20.85
C ASP A 160 -8.47 -6.39 -21.76
N PHE A 161 -8.45 -5.19 -21.20
CA PHE A 161 -8.53 -3.94 -21.95
C PHE A 161 -7.20 -3.62 -22.63
N ILE A 162 -6.09 -3.75 -21.88
CA ILE A 162 -4.74 -3.49 -22.39
C ILE A 162 -4.39 -4.51 -23.49
N SER A 163 -4.68 -5.79 -23.26
CA SER A 163 -4.42 -6.87 -24.23
C SER A 163 -5.18 -6.73 -25.56
N ARG A 164 -6.27 -5.93 -25.60
CA ARG A 164 -7.07 -5.70 -26.81
C ARG A 164 -6.63 -4.49 -27.62
N ARG A 165 -6.05 -3.46 -26.97
CA ARG A 165 -5.61 -2.23 -27.66
C ARG A 165 -4.37 -2.43 -28.55
N GLU A 166 -3.60 -3.49 -28.33
CA GLU A 166 -2.40 -3.82 -29.12
C GLU A 166 -2.68 -4.50 -30.47
N ALA A 167 -3.93 -4.72 -30.87
CA ALA A 167 -4.26 -5.30 -32.18
C ALA A 167 -4.75 -4.22 -33.16
N PRO A 168 -3.91 -3.70 -34.08
CA PRO A 168 -4.32 -2.61 -34.98
C PRO A 168 -5.16 -3.09 -36.17
N ASN A 169 -5.37 -4.40 -36.34
CA ASN A 169 -6.10 -4.95 -37.49
C ASN A 169 -6.97 -6.15 -37.09
N PRO A 170 -8.20 -6.28 -37.62
CA PRO A 170 -8.99 -7.50 -37.51
C PRO A 170 -8.37 -8.57 -38.40
N VAL A 171 -7.30 -9.20 -37.93
CA VAL A 171 -6.81 -10.43 -38.55
C VAL A 171 -7.78 -11.53 -38.12
N PHE A 172 -8.56 -12.06 -39.06
CA PHE A 172 -9.26 -13.33 -38.85
C PHE A 172 -8.22 -14.37 -38.45
N ARG A 173 -8.22 -14.81 -37.19
CA ARG A 173 -7.32 -15.83 -36.68
C ARG A 173 -8.12 -17.10 -36.39
N ASN A 174 -7.65 -18.21 -36.96
CA ASN A 174 -8.19 -19.54 -36.70
C ASN A 174 -8.29 -19.81 -35.19
N ALA A 175 -9.42 -20.38 -34.76
CA ALA A 175 -9.72 -20.69 -33.36
C ALA A 175 -8.83 -21.81 -32.74
N GLY A 176 -7.82 -22.29 -33.47
CA GLY A 176 -6.83 -23.25 -32.99
C GLY A 176 -5.56 -22.55 -32.54
N PHE A 177 -5.14 -22.79 -31.30
CA PHE A 177 -3.91 -22.31 -30.66
C PHE A 177 -3.92 -20.85 -30.18
N ARG A 178 -4.46 -20.63 -28.97
CA ARG A 178 -4.09 -19.48 -28.14
C ARG A 178 -2.61 -19.63 -27.76
N LYS A 179 -1.70 -18.96 -28.47
CA LYS A 179 -0.34 -18.72 -27.95
C LYS A 179 -0.47 -17.90 -26.67
N ARG A 180 0.09 -18.43 -25.57
CA ARG A 180 0.07 -17.84 -24.22
C ARG A 180 0.90 -16.55 -24.07
N GLY A 181 1.77 -16.20 -25.04
CA GLY A 181 2.69 -15.06 -24.96
C GLY A 181 2.12 -13.66 -25.19
N LYS A 182 0.82 -13.44 -25.00
CA LYS A 182 0.22 -12.08 -25.03
C LYS A 182 0.15 -11.41 -23.64
N ALA A 183 0.33 -12.19 -22.58
CA ALA A 183 0.26 -11.65 -21.22
C ALA A 183 1.49 -10.76 -20.92
N GLU A 184 2.69 -11.20 -21.31
CA GLU A 184 3.93 -10.45 -21.06
C GLU A 184 3.97 -9.07 -21.74
N GLU A 185 3.60 -8.99 -23.04
CA GLU A 185 3.53 -7.72 -23.79
C GLU A 185 2.57 -6.74 -23.09
N SER A 186 1.41 -7.23 -22.66
CA SER A 186 0.40 -6.42 -21.96
C SER A 186 0.87 -5.90 -20.59
N CYS A 187 1.71 -6.67 -19.88
CA CYS A 187 2.31 -6.24 -18.61
C CYS A 187 3.36 -5.14 -18.84
N GLY A 188 4.12 -5.22 -19.92
CA GLY A 188 5.14 -4.26 -20.34
C GLY A 188 4.63 -2.84 -20.59
N VAL A 189 3.31 -2.68 -20.84
CA VAL A 189 2.66 -1.36 -20.99
C VAL A 189 2.76 -0.52 -19.71
N CYS A 190 2.77 -1.17 -18.55
CA CYS A 190 2.78 -0.50 -17.24
C CYS A 190 4.04 -0.82 -16.42
N HIS A 191 4.59 -2.01 -16.55
CA HIS A 191 5.73 -2.49 -15.78
C HIS A 191 6.98 -2.54 -16.63
N GLN A 192 8.05 -1.91 -16.17
CA GLN A 192 9.36 -1.97 -16.80
C GLN A 192 10.36 -2.54 -15.83
N THR A 193 11.42 -3.18 -16.32
CA THR A 193 12.51 -3.55 -15.41
C THR A 193 13.19 -2.30 -14.89
N TYR A 194 13.26 -2.14 -13.58
CA TYR A 194 13.98 -1.06 -12.94
C TYR A 194 15.48 -1.38 -12.92
N LEU A 195 16.30 -0.45 -13.45
CA LEU A 195 17.75 -0.62 -13.67
C LEU A 195 18.05 -1.97 -14.33
N PRO A 196 17.66 -2.15 -15.61
CA PRO A 196 17.91 -3.39 -16.33
C PRO A 196 19.43 -3.66 -16.43
N GLN A 197 19.80 -4.93 -16.52
CA GLN A 197 21.17 -5.38 -16.74
C GLN A 197 21.71 -4.87 -18.08
N GLY A 198 20.88 -4.96 -19.12
CA GLY A 198 21.31 -4.75 -20.50
C GLY A 198 22.41 -5.72 -20.91
N GLU A 199 23.30 -5.28 -21.81
CA GLU A 199 24.43 -6.06 -22.33
C GLU A 199 25.70 -5.94 -21.47
N GLY A 200 25.65 -5.16 -20.38
CA GLY A 200 26.82 -4.92 -19.52
C GLY A 200 27.12 -6.09 -18.59
N ASN A 201 28.38 -6.20 -18.16
CA ASN A 201 28.83 -7.21 -17.17
C ASN A 201 28.63 -6.79 -15.71
N ASP A 202 28.26 -5.53 -15.46
CA ASP A 202 28.07 -5.02 -14.10
C ASP A 202 26.69 -5.44 -13.57
N GLU A 203 26.66 -6.53 -12.80
CA GLU A 203 25.42 -7.14 -12.33
C GLU A 203 24.77 -6.47 -11.11
N PHE A 204 25.45 -5.52 -10.46
CA PHE A 204 24.99 -4.91 -9.22
C PHE A 204 24.52 -3.48 -9.42
N VAL A 205 23.53 -3.05 -8.62
CA VAL A 205 23.06 -1.65 -8.65
C VAL A 205 24.15 -0.68 -8.17
N THR A 206 24.96 -1.13 -7.22
CA THR A 206 26.17 -0.44 -6.76
C THR A 206 27.30 -1.44 -6.63
N LYS A 207 28.57 -1.00 -6.74
CA LYS A 207 29.73 -1.89 -6.61
C LYS A 207 29.70 -2.59 -5.22
N PRO A 208 29.70 -3.94 -5.16
CA PRO A 208 29.77 -4.66 -3.90
C PRO A 208 31.15 -4.53 -3.25
N PRO A 209 31.26 -4.75 -1.93
CA PRO A 209 32.55 -4.87 -1.26
C PRO A 209 33.29 -6.13 -1.73
N GLU A 210 34.63 -6.09 -1.70
CA GLU A 210 35.48 -7.19 -2.20
C GLU A 210 35.32 -8.48 -1.38
N ASP A 211 34.96 -8.36 -0.10
CA ASP A 211 34.75 -9.46 0.84
C ASP A 211 33.28 -9.92 0.90
N LEU A 212 32.44 -9.64 -0.10
CA LEU A 212 30.99 -9.90 -0.05
C LEU A 212 30.65 -11.35 0.35
N GLY A 213 31.37 -12.34 -0.21
CA GLY A 213 31.05 -13.76 -0.03
C GLY A 213 29.61 -14.06 -0.47
N ASP A 214 28.88 -14.87 0.32
CA ASP A 214 27.48 -15.23 0.06
C ASP A 214 26.45 -14.18 0.54
N ARG A 215 26.91 -13.02 1.03
CA ARG A 215 26.03 -11.98 1.55
C ARG A 215 25.20 -11.37 0.42
N PHE A 216 24.01 -10.91 0.76
CA PHE A 216 23.14 -10.24 -0.21
C PHE A 216 23.77 -8.92 -0.69
N TRP A 217 23.76 -8.71 -2.01
CA TRP A 217 23.94 -7.39 -2.63
C TRP A 217 22.94 -7.22 -3.77
N LEU A 218 22.34 -6.04 -3.88
CA LEU A 218 21.24 -5.82 -4.82
C LEU A 218 21.75 -5.88 -6.26
N LYS A 219 21.20 -6.81 -7.03
CA LYS A 219 21.49 -6.98 -8.46
C LYS A 219 20.55 -6.14 -9.33
N LYS A 220 21.03 -5.77 -10.52
CA LYS A 220 20.22 -5.16 -11.58
C LYS A 220 19.22 -6.19 -12.12
N GLY A 221 18.10 -5.69 -12.64
CA GLY A 221 17.02 -6.53 -13.16
C GLY A 221 16.12 -7.18 -12.09
N THR A 222 16.26 -6.80 -10.82
CA THR A 222 15.51 -7.39 -9.71
C THR A 222 14.06 -6.91 -9.64
N PHE A 223 13.81 -5.61 -9.79
CA PHE A 223 12.48 -5.03 -9.58
C PHE A 223 11.80 -4.72 -10.90
N LYS A 224 10.48 -4.94 -10.95
CA LYS A 224 9.61 -4.32 -11.96
C LYS A 224 9.07 -3.01 -11.38
N SER A 225 9.12 -1.95 -12.17
CA SER A 225 8.53 -0.66 -11.83
C SER A 225 7.02 -0.75 -11.83
N VAL A 226 6.38 0.20 -11.16
CA VAL A 226 4.93 0.43 -11.22
C VAL A 226 4.70 1.89 -11.55
N PRO A 227 3.57 2.26 -12.17
CA PRO A 227 3.22 3.67 -12.33
C PRO A 227 3.17 4.38 -10.98
N VAL A 228 3.91 5.49 -10.85
CA VAL A 228 4.01 6.28 -9.60
C VAL A 228 3.34 7.65 -9.67
N SER A 229 2.72 7.98 -10.80
CA SER A 229 2.03 9.26 -11.02
C SER A 229 0.69 9.06 -11.71
N HIS A 230 -0.21 10.03 -11.55
CA HIS A 230 -1.51 10.02 -12.23
C HIS A 230 -1.40 10.08 -13.77
N ALA A 231 -0.24 10.45 -14.33
CA ALA A 231 -0.05 10.61 -15.78
C ALA A 231 -0.44 9.34 -16.53
N LYS A 232 0.08 8.19 -16.08
CA LYS A 232 -0.18 6.89 -16.73
C LYS A 232 -1.63 6.47 -16.61
N CYS A 233 -2.27 6.75 -15.47
CA CYS A 233 -3.68 6.47 -15.27
C CYS A 233 -4.54 7.32 -16.22
N PHE A 234 -4.23 8.62 -16.34
CA PHE A 234 -5.02 9.59 -17.10
C PHE A 234 -4.78 9.53 -18.61
N GLU A 235 -3.80 8.78 -19.10
CA GLU A 235 -3.74 8.36 -20.52
C GLU A 235 -5.03 7.62 -20.95
N CYS A 236 -5.64 6.87 -20.01
CA CYS A 236 -6.89 6.15 -20.26
C CYS A 236 -8.07 6.68 -19.44
N HIS A 237 -7.86 7.23 -18.25
CA HIS A 237 -8.89 7.79 -17.38
C HIS A 237 -8.89 9.31 -17.47
N SER A 238 -9.35 9.84 -18.61
CA SER A 238 -9.50 11.28 -18.83
C SER A 238 -10.92 11.63 -19.24
N THR A 239 -11.29 12.90 -19.13
CA THR A 239 -12.58 13.40 -19.62
C THR A 239 -12.77 13.08 -21.12
N ASP A 240 -11.69 13.16 -21.91
CA ASP A 240 -11.74 12.96 -23.36
C ASP A 240 -12.02 11.50 -23.75
N THR A 241 -11.47 10.56 -22.98
CA THR A 241 -11.71 9.13 -23.19
C THR A 241 -13.06 8.64 -22.68
N GLY A 242 -13.66 9.35 -21.71
CA GLY A 242 -14.90 8.96 -21.04
C GLY A 242 -14.80 7.67 -20.21
N ILE A 243 -13.61 7.13 -19.96
CA ILE A 243 -13.44 5.87 -19.21
C ILE A 243 -13.44 6.17 -17.70
N LEU A 244 -14.41 5.62 -17.00
CA LEU A 244 -14.50 5.71 -15.54
C LEU A 244 -13.45 4.83 -14.85
N PRO A 245 -12.93 5.22 -13.67
CA PRO A 245 -13.28 6.43 -12.93
C PRO A 245 -12.70 7.72 -13.54
N GLU A 246 -13.44 8.82 -13.40
CA GLU A 246 -12.93 10.14 -13.79
C GLU A 246 -11.77 10.60 -12.88
N PRO A 247 -10.84 11.43 -13.39
CA PRO A 247 -9.75 12.04 -12.61
C PRO A 247 -10.18 12.70 -11.29
N SER A 248 -11.37 13.28 -11.28
CA SER A 248 -11.93 14.01 -10.13
C SER A 248 -12.43 13.08 -9.02
N ASN A 249 -12.67 11.79 -9.32
CA ASN A 249 -13.20 10.82 -8.36
C ASN A 249 -12.06 10.14 -7.58
N CYS A 250 -11.38 10.92 -6.73
CA CYS A 250 -10.21 10.45 -5.99
C CYS A 250 -10.50 9.19 -5.17
N ALA A 251 -11.69 9.09 -4.58
CA ALA A 251 -12.10 7.98 -3.73
C ALA A 251 -12.35 6.67 -4.50
N ALA A 252 -12.52 6.71 -5.83
CA ALA A 252 -12.57 5.50 -6.64
C ALA A 252 -11.21 4.80 -6.69
N CYS A 253 -10.13 5.58 -6.81
CA CYS A 253 -8.76 5.06 -6.95
C CYS A 253 -8.02 5.00 -5.61
N HIS A 254 -8.24 5.91 -4.67
CA HIS A 254 -7.47 5.99 -3.42
C HIS A 254 -8.30 5.50 -2.23
N LYS A 255 -7.76 4.56 -1.46
CA LYS A 255 -8.34 4.05 -0.20
C LYS A 255 -7.38 4.28 0.95
N LEU A 256 -7.93 4.41 2.16
CA LEU A 256 -7.11 4.50 3.36
C LEU A 256 -6.19 3.29 3.46
N GLN A 257 -4.91 3.57 3.69
CA GLN A 257 -3.89 2.57 3.84
C GLN A 257 -4.16 1.72 5.09
N VAL A 258 -4.05 0.41 4.93
CA VAL A 258 -3.97 -0.52 6.07
C VAL A 258 -2.53 -0.55 6.62
N PRO A 259 -2.34 -0.73 7.94
CA PRO A 259 -1.00 -0.86 8.51
C PRO A 259 -0.19 -1.93 7.78
N LEU A 260 1.05 -1.59 7.43
CA LEU A 260 1.97 -2.54 6.81
C LEU A 260 2.33 -3.64 7.80
N GLU A 261 2.26 -4.89 7.34
CA GLU A 261 2.81 -6.01 8.08
C GLU A 261 4.34 -5.89 8.18
N LYS A 262 4.90 -6.46 9.25
CA LYS A 262 6.36 -6.53 9.39
C LYS A 262 6.93 -7.46 8.33
N THR A 263 7.98 -7.02 7.65
CA THR A 263 8.72 -7.78 6.63
C THR A 263 10.15 -8.03 7.07
N ASP A 264 10.93 -8.74 6.24
CA ASP A 264 12.37 -8.93 6.40
C ASP A 264 13.20 -7.78 5.82
N PHE A 265 12.60 -6.60 5.64
CA PHE A 265 13.30 -5.37 5.27
C PHE A 265 14.21 -4.90 6.40
N ASP A 266 15.50 -4.70 6.08
CA ASP A 266 16.47 -4.06 6.96
C ASP A 266 17.01 -2.77 6.32
N PRO A 267 16.68 -1.59 6.86
CA PRO A 267 17.17 -0.32 6.31
C PRO A 267 18.70 -0.20 6.38
N LYS A 268 19.38 -0.92 7.27
CA LYS A 268 20.85 -0.91 7.34
C LYS A 268 21.49 -1.59 6.13
N ILE A 269 20.87 -2.67 5.63
CA ILE A 269 21.34 -3.37 4.42
C ILE A 269 21.21 -2.42 3.21
N ALA A 270 20.05 -1.76 3.06
CA ALA A 270 19.86 -0.80 1.98
C ALA A 270 20.82 0.40 2.06
N ALA A 271 21.06 0.92 3.27
CA ALA A 271 21.99 2.01 3.50
C ALA A 271 23.44 1.62 3.18
N ALA A 272 23.88 0.41 3.55
CA ALA A 272 25.20 -0.11 3.21
C ALA A 272 25.42 -0.18 1.70
N MET A 273 24.37 -0.50 0.94
CA MET A 273 24.38 -0.52 -0.52
C MET A 273 24.23 0.86 -1.17
N LYS A 274 24.06 1.92 -0.38
CA LYS A 274 23.77 3.30 -0.84
C LYS A 274 22.48 3.39 -1.67
N ILE A 275 21.51 2.50 -1.41
CA ILE A 275 20.22 2.51 -2.08
C ILE A 275 19.31 3.55 -1.43
N ASN A 276 19.09 4.65 -2.14
CA ASN A 276 18.23 5.76 -1.70
C ASN A 276 16.96 5.91 -2.55
N ASP A 277 16.77 5.07 -3.56
CA ASP A 277 15.60 5.13 -4.43
C ASP A 277 14.34 4.80 -3.63
N ARG A 278 13.41 5.76 -3.59
CA ARG A 278 12.19 5.66 -2.78
C ARG A 278 11.25 4.57 -3.28
N MET A 279 11.22 4.29 -4.58
CA MET A 279 10.40 3.22 -5.14
C MET A 279 10.95 1.88 -4.65
N ILE A 280 12.24 1.61 -4.83
CA ILE A 280 12.86 0.35 -4.36
C ILE A 280 12.63 0.12 -2.87
N LEU A 281 12.91 1.14 -2.05
CA LEU A 281 12.78 1.03 -0.60
C LEU A 281 11.33 0.75 -0.17
N ASN A 282 10.35 1.27 -0.89
CA ASN A 282 8.94 1.01 -0.61
C ASN A 282 8.53 -0.40 -1.04
N GLU A 283 8.89 -0.84 -2.24
CA GLU A 283 8.59 -2.19 -2.73
C GLU A 283 9.21 -3.25 -1.83
N TRP A 284 10.45 -3.02 -1.41
CA TRP A 284 11.15 -3.90 -0.48
C TRP A 284 10.51 -3.88 0.92
N ARG A 285 10.22 -2.70 1.48
CA ARG A 285 9.58 -2.60 2.81
C ARG A 285 8.23 -3.31 2.87
N LYS A 286 7.46 -3.29 1.78
CA LYS A 286 6.17 -3.98 1.65
C LYS A 286 6.32 -5.47 1.33
N ARG A 287 7.51 -5.90 0.92
CA ARG A 287 7.81 -7.22 0.36
C ARG A 287 6.89 -7.54 -0.82
N ASP A 288 6.62 -6.51 -1.62
CA ASP A 288 5.97 -6.64 -2.93
C ASP A 288 6.96 -7.28 -3.94
N SER A 289 8.27 -7.28 -3.61
CA SER A 289 9.31 -8.08 -4.25
C SER A 289 10.22 -8.74 -3.20
N SER A 290 10.82 -9.89 -3.54
CA SER A 290 11.76 -10.62 -2.67
C SER A 290 13.17 -10.04 -2.66
N ALA A 291 13.46 -9.07 -3.53
CA ALA A 291 14.78 -8.47 -3.84
C ALA A 291 15.94 -9.44 -4.19
N LYS A 292 15.77 -10.74 -3.98
CA LYS A 292 16.66 -11.84 -4.41
C LYS A 292 16.26 -12.42 -5.76
N PHE A 293 14.98 -12.33 -6.12
CA PHE A 293 14.50 -12.77 -7.42
C PHE A 293 14.86 -11.74 -8.50
N ARG A 294 15.62 -12.18 -9.51
CA ARG A 294 15.96 -11.38 -10.69
C ARG A 294 15.04 -11.77 -11.83
N HIS A 295 14.27 -10.82 -12.35
CA HIS A 295 13.39 -11.04 -13.51
C HIS A 295 14.20 -11.21 -14.81
N GLU A 296 15.41 -10.65 -14.88
CA GLU A 296 16.29 -10.74 -16.06
C GLU A 296 17.35 -11.84 -15.95
N PHE A 297 17.27 -12.70 -14.94
CA PHE A 297 18.11 -13.90 -14.92
C PHE A 297 17.61 -14.87 -15.99
N SER A 298 18.51 -15.50 -16.77
CA SER A 298 18.15 -16.29 -17.95
C SER A 298 17.05 -17.33 -17.69
N SER A 299 17.10 -18.04 -16.56
CA SER A 299 16.07 -19.04 -16.22
C SER A 299 14.72 -18.44 -15.79
N HIS A 300 14.66 -17.15 -15.48
CA HIS A 300 13.44 -16.44 -15.10
C HIS A 300 12.91 -15.53 -16.20
N SER A 301 13.77 -14.98 -17.07
CA SER A 301 13.38 -14.08 -18.15
C SER A 301 12.50 -14.75 -19.20
N ASP A 302 12.62 -16.07 -19.33
CA ASP A 302 11.85 -16.87 -20.27
C ASP A 302 10.48 -17.31 -19.69
N LEU A 303 10.22 -17.00 -18.42
CA LEU A 303 8.95 -17.30 -17.76
C LEU A 303 7.96 -16.14 -17.95
N GLU A 304 6.72 -16.48 -18.30
CA GLU A 304 5.62 -15.52 -18.34
C GLU A 304 5.29 -15.01 -16.93
N CYS A 305 4.96 -13.72 -16.78
CA CYS A 305 4.50 -13.14 -15.51
C CYS A 305 3.44 -14.01 -14.79
N ALA A 306 2.48 -14.54 -15.53
CA ALA A 306 1.36 -15.33 -15.01
C ALA A 306 1.75 -16.73 -14.52
N SER A 307 2.97 -17.19 -14.77
CA SER A 307 3.50 -18.45 -14.22
C SER A 307 3.80 -18.33 -12.72
N CYS A 308 4.15 -17.12 -12.26
CA CYS A 308 4.47 -16.84 -10.86
C CYS A 308 3.39 -16.02 -10.16
N HIS A 309 2.78 -15.08 -10.87
CA HIS A 309 1.80 -14.14 -10.34
C HIS A 309 0.36 -14.55 -10.68
N ASN A 310 -0.54 -14.46 -9.70
CA ASN A 310 -1.97 -14.57 -9.95
C ASN A 310 -2.55 -13.21 -10.37
N VAL A 311 -2.28 -12.82 -11.62
CA VAL A 311 -2.65 -11.50 -12.16
C VAL A 311 -4.15 -11.23 -12.04
N LEU A 312 -5.01 -12.25 -12.22
CA LEU A 312 -6.46 -12.12 -12.11
C LEU A 312 -6.97 -11.82 -10.69
N LYS A 313 -6.17 -12.08 -9.65
CA LYS A 313 -6.53 -11.77 -8.27
C LYS A 313 -5.76 -10.56 -7.72
N MET A 314 -4.80 -10.04 -8.47
CA MET A 314 -3.88 -9.02 -7.98
C MET A 314 -4.58 -7.67 -7.80
N ASN A 315 -4.50 -7.14 -6.58
CA ASN A 315 -4.98 -5.82 -6.23
C ASN A 315 -3.94 -5.10 -5.38
N THR A 316 -3.61 -3.87 -5.74
CA THR A 316 -2.59 -3.08 -5.03
C THR A 316 -2.91 -2.79 -3.55
N LEU A 317 -4.18 -2.86 -3.14
CA LEU A 317 -4.60 -2.75 -1.74
C LEU A 317 -4.37 -4.03 -0.93
N ASP A 318 -4.32 -5.19 -1.59
CA ASP A 318 -4.18 -6.47 -0.91
C ASP A 318 -2.76 -7.00 -1.10
N ALA A 319 -1.93 -6.80 -0.07
CA ALA A 319 -0.56 -7.27 -0.04
C ALA A 319 -0.43 -8.79 -0.25
N ALA A 320 -1.42 -9.59 0.13
CA ALA A 320 -1.39 -11.03 -0.09
C ALA A 320 -1.48 -11.39 -1.58
N THR A 321 -2.22 -10.59 -2.37
CA THR A 321 -2.40 -10.84 -3.81
C THR A 321 -1.24 -10.37 -4.66
N LYS A 322 -0.42 -9.43 -4.16
CA LYS A 322 0.80 -8.95 -4.83
C LYS A 322 1.98 -9.89 -4.66
N LYS A 323 2.08 -10.56 -3.51
CA LYS A 323 3.16 -11.48 -3.19
C LYS A 323 3.11 -12.71 -4.11
N VAL A 324 4.26 -13.08 -4.67
CA VAL A 324 4.43 -14.38 -5.32
C VAL A 324 4.32 -15.46 -4.25
N SER A 325 3.45 -16.44 -4.48
CA SER A 325 3.37 -17.61 -3.61
C SER A 325 4.67 -18.39 -3.70
N VAL A 326 5.20 -18.85 -2.56
CA VAL A 326 6.38 -19.73 -2.55
C VAL A 326 6.13 -21.01 -3.35
N THR A 327 4.88 -21.47 -3.44
CA THR A 327 4.50 -22.62 -4.29
C THR A 327 4.78 -22.38 -5.78
N SER A 328 4.78 -21.13 -6.25
CA SER A 328 5.11 -20.83 -7.65
C SER A 328 6.58 -21.15 -7.98
N CYS A 329 7.43 -21.31 -6.96
CA CYS A 329 8.83 -21.68 -7.12
C CYS A 329 9.03 -23.22 -7.21
N ASN A 330 7.97 -24.02 -7.05
CA ASN A 330 8.07 -25.48 -7.03
C ASN A 330 8.51 -26.12 -8.35
N MET A 331 8.49 -25.38 -9.45
CA MET A 331 8.98 -25.88 -10.73
C MET A 331 10.49 -26.15 -10.71
N CYS A 332 11.25 -25.48 -9.84
CA CYS A 332 12.72 -25.56 -9.83
C CYS A 332 13.37 -25.51 -8.44
N HIS A 333 12.75 -24.85 -7.47
CA HIS A 333 13.38 -24.57 -6.16
C HIS A 333 12.78 -25.37 -5.00
N ILE A 334 11.74 -26.16 -5.27
CA ILE A 334 11.09 -27.04 -4.28
C ILE A 334 10.90 -28.39 -4.95
N THR A 335 11.48 -29.41 -4.37
CA THR A 335 11.48 -30.79 -4.89
C THR A 335 10.96 -31.74 -3.81
N ALA A 336 10.89 -33.04 -4.11
CA ALA A 336 10.46 -34.03 -3.11
C ALA A 336 11.44 -34.08 -1.92
N THR A 337 12.75 -34.06 -2.20
CA THR A 337 13.82 -34.07 -1.21
C THR A 337 14.88 -33.00 -1.47
N ALA A 338 15.70 -32.68 -0.46
CA ALA A 338 16.83 -31.76 -0.64
C ALA A 338 17.88 -32.28 -1.63
N ASP A 339 18.03 -33.60 -1.72
CA ASP A 339 19.00 -34.26 -2.62
C ASP A 339 18.62 -34.12 -4.11
N ASP A 340 17.33 -33.89 -4.40
CA ASP A 340 16.82 -33.61 -5.74
C ASP A 340 17.09 -32.16 -6.21
N GLY A 341 17.84 -31.36 -5.42
CA GLY A 341 18.23 -30.00 -5.77
C GLY A 341 17.28 -28.90 -5.29
N GLY A 342 16.26 -29.23 -4.50
CA GLY A 342 15.31 -28.27 -3.92
C GLY A 342 15.95 -27.38 -2.87
N ILE A 343 16.28 -26.15 -3.25
CA ILE A 343 16.92 -25.20 -2.34
C ILE A 343 16.06 -24.87 -1.11
N LEU A 344 14.72 -24.85 -1.26
CA LEU A 344 13.83 -24.65 -0.12
C LEU A 344 13.88 -25.83 0.85
N ASN A 345 13.88 -27.06 0.34
CA ASN A 345 14.00 -28.28 1.13
C ASN A 345 15.29 -28.26 1.94
N TYR A 346 16.42 -27.95 1.27
CA TYR A 346 17.72 -27.79 1.91
C TYR A 346 17.71 -26.76 3.05
N GLU A 347 17.28 -25.52 2.79
CA GLU A 347 17.29 -24.48 3.83
C GLU A 347 16.36 -24.80 5.01
N VAL A 348 15.24 -25.49 4.76
CA VAL A 348 14.32 -25.93 5.82
C VAL A 348 14.92 -27.08 6.63
N ASP A 349 15.59 -28.04 6.01
CA ASP A 349 16.21 -29.16 6.69
C ASP A 349 17.43 -28.73 7.51
N GLU A 350 18.26 -27.81 7.00
CA GLU A 350 19.32 -27.19 7.78
C GLU A 350 18.76 -26.40 8.97
N ARG A 351 17.63 -25.70 8.81
CA ARG A 351 16.98 -24.98 9.93
C ARG A 351 16.41 -25.91 10.99
N LYS A 352 16.00 -27.13 10.64
CA LYS A 352 15.60 -28.16 11.61
C LYS A 352 16.79 -28.70 12.40
N LYS A 353 17.96 -28.82 11.75
CA LYS A 353 19.21 -29.26 12.39
C LYS A 353 19.81 -28.18 13.29
N ASP A 354 19.83 -26.94 12.82
CA ASP A 354 20.30 -25.77 13.56
C ASP A 354 19.29 -24.63 13.50
N THR A 355 18.66 -24.34 14.63
CA THR A 355 17.72 -23.20 14.77
C THR A 355 18.35 -21.84 14.48
N LYS A 356 19.69 -21.73 14.51
CA LYS A 356 20.45 -20.53 14.16
C LYS A 356 20.82 -20.44 12.69
N PHE A 357 20.58 -21.50 11.89
CA PHE A 357 20.80 -21.47 10.45
C PHE A 357 20.03 -20.32 9.83
N GLU A 358 20.66 -19.58 8.92
CA GLU A 358 20.09 -18.40 8.29
C GLU A 358 19.67 -18.73 6.84
N CYS A 359 18.37 -18.64 6.53
CA CYS A 359 17.91 -18.78 5.14
C CYS A 359 18.33 -17.52 4.37
N VAL A 360 19.16 -17.66 3.33
CA VAL A 360 19.78 -16.54 2.60
C VAL A 360 19.52 -16.56 1.10
N LYS A 361 19.01 -17.69 0.59
CA LYS A 361 18.76 -17.86 -0.84
C LYS A 361 17.56 -17.03 -1.27
N CYS A 362 16.51 -16.98 -0.45
CA CYS A 362 15.28 -16.22 -0.73
C CYS A 362 15.09 -14.98 0.17
N HIS A 363 15.74 -14.92 1.33
CA HIS A 363 15.55 -13.87 2.33
C HIS A 363 16.72 -12.90 2.41
N LEU A 364 16.42 -11.69 2.87
CA LEU A 364 17.36 -10.56 2.86
C LEU A 364 17.98 -10.33 4.23
N ALA A 365 17.16 -10.29 5.29
CA ALA A 365 17.62 -10.23 6.68
C ALA A 365 18.00 -11.61 7.24
N PHE A 366 18.65 -12.45 6.43
CA PHE A 366 19.20 -13.74 6.85
C PHE A 366 18.18 -14.69 7.52
N GLY A 367 16.92 -14.69 7.06
CA GLY A 367 15.93 -15.72 7.38
C GLY A 367 15.74 -16.08 8.87
N LYS A 368 16.07 -15.18 9.81
CA LYS A 368 16.16 -15.50 11.26
C LYS A 368 14.83 -15.77 11.92
N LEU A 369 13.74 -15.44 11.24
CA LEU A 369 12.37 -15.69 11.70
C LEU A 369 12.02 -17.17 11.56
N PRO A 370 11.04 -17.68 12.33
CA PRO A 370 10.53 -19.04 12.16
C PRO A 370 10.13 -19.32 10.72
N VAL A 371 10.31 -20.58 10.28
CA VAL A 371 9.90 -21.03 8.95
C VAL A 371 8.38 -20.84 8.83
N PRO A 372 7.89 -20.05 7.85
CA PRO A 372 6.46 -19.85 7.69
C PRO A 372 5.75 -21.12 7.21
N ASP A 373 4.52 -21.36 7.68
CA ASP A 373 3.69 -22.51 7.27
C ASP A 373 3.55 -22.67 5.76
N SER A 374 3.55 -21.55 5.01
CA SER A 374 3.49 -21.58 3.55
C SER A 374 4.66 -22.34 2.91
N HIS A 375 5.84 -22.33 3.53
CA HIS A 375 7.03 -23.02 3.02
C HIS A 375 6.90 -24.52 3.27
N LEU A 376 6.46 -24.91 4.47
CA LEU A 376 6.22 -26.32 4.82
C LEU A 376 5.13 -26.94 3.95
N LYS A 377 4.04 -26.22 3.71
CA LYS A 377 2.97 -26.64 2.80
C LYS A 377 3.45 -26.79 1.36
N ALA A 378 4.34 -25.91 0.91
CA ALA A 378 4.87 -25.98 -0.46
C ALA A 378 5.80 -27.19 -0.65
N ILE A 379 6.63 -27.52 0.35
CA ILE A 379 7.42 -28.76 0.35
C ILE A 379 6.50 -29.98 0.34
N ALA A 380 5.50 -30.02 1.22
CA ALA A 380 4.57 -31.14 1.31
C ALA A 380 3.74 -31.36 0.03
N ALA A 381 3.50 -30.29 -0.76
CA ALA A 381 2.81 -30.38 -2.04
C ALA A 381 3.73 -30.81 -3.21
N ALA A 382 5.04 -30.81 -3.00
CA ALA A 382 6.04 -31.26 -3.98
C ALA A 382 6.51 -32.71 -3.73
N GLN A 383 6.09 -33.30 -2.61
CA GLN A 383 6.22 -34.71 -2.26
C GLN A 383 5.00 -35.48 -2.77
#